data_AF-A0A977L366-F1
#
_entry.id   AF-A0A977L366-F1
#
_cell.length_a   1.000
_cell.length_b   1.000
_cell.length_c   1.000
_cell.angle_alpha   90.00
_cell.angle_beta   90.00
_cell.angle_gamma   90.00
#
_symmetry.space_group_name_H-M   'P 1'
#
loop_
_entity.id
_entity.type
_entity.pdbx_description
1 polymer ?
#
loop_
_entity_poly.entity_id
_entity_poly.type
_entity_poly.pdbx_seq_one_letter_code
_entity_poly.pdbx_strand_id
1 'polypeptide(L)'
;MEIQLNRYIEITPNIRSGKPCIAGRRITVADIAIAYLRLGQSLEEIAGEYDLSLAEVYTAIAFYYDNKTAIDESIRASEVFAESLRPQYPSFMKLHYPMR
;
A
#
# COMPACT_ATOMS: atom_id res chain seq x y z
N MET A 1 26.60 1.31 -10.19
CA MET A 1 25.47 0.89 -11.03
C MET A 1 24.21 1.23 -10.25
N GLU A 2 23.55 2.34 -10.58
CA GLU A 2 22.27 2.70 -9.98
C GLU A 2 21.17 1.92 -10.71
N ILE A 3 20.48 1.05 -10.00
CA ILE A 3 19.41 0.24 -10.58
C ILE A 3 18.22 1.18 -10.79
N GLN A 4 17.91 1.50 -12.04
CA GLN A 4 16.74 2.28 -12.45
C GLN A 4 15.45 1.50 -12.17
N LEU A 5 15.04 1.41 -10.90
CA LEU A 5 13.72 0.92 -10.47
C LEU A 5 12.60 1.93 -10.82
N ASN A 6 12.97 3.10 -11.34
CA ASN A 6 12.10 4.26 -11.60
C ASN A 6 10.98 4.06 -12.63
N ARG A 7 10.97 3.02 -13.47
CA ARG A 7 9.89 2.90 -14.48
C ARG A 7 8.56 2.46 -13.89
N TYR A 8 8.58 1.78 -12.74
CA TYR A 8 7.40 1.15 -12.15
C TYR A 8 6.95 1.83 -10.86
N ILE A 9 7.73 2.78 -10.32
CA ILE A 9 7.41 3.46 -9.07
C ILE A 9 7.39 4.96 -9.33
N GLU A 10 6.26 5.58 -9.04
CA GLU A 10 6.04 7.02 -9.13
C GLU A 10 5.76 7.59 -7.74
N ILE A 11 6.44 8.68 -7.41
CA ILE A 11 6.20 9.46 -6.20
C ILE A 11 5.55 10.76 -6.64
N THR A 12 4.22 10.84 -6.54
CA THR A 12 3.49 12.07 -6.86
C THR A 12 3.13 12.77 -5.56
N PRO A 13 3.67 13.98 -5.27
CA PRO A 13 3.47 14.65 -3.98
C PRO A 13 2.01 14.92 -3.64
N ASN A 14 1.14 15.04 -4.66
CA ASN A 14 -0.28 15.32 -4.49
C ASN A 14 -1.17 14.05 -4.50
N ILE A 15 -0.59 12.85 -4.64
CA ILE A 15 -1.32 11.57 -4.64
C ILE A 15 -0.91 10.77 -3.42
N ARG A 16 -1.89 10.33 -2.63
CA ARG A 16 -1.68 9.54 -1.40
C ARG A 16 -0.60 10.12 -0.46
N SER A 17 -0.57 11.45 -0.34
CA SER A 17 0.39 12.18 0.52
C SER A 17 1.86 11.98 0.14
N GLY A 18 2.16 11.80 -1.16
CA GLY A 18 3.53 11.61 -1.63
C GLY A 18 4.10 10.22 -1.35
N LYS A 19 3.23 9.23 -1.07
CA LYS A 19 3.66 7.84 -0.89
C LYS A 19 4.07 7.22 -2.24
N PRO A 20 5.13 6.40 -2.27
CA PRO A 20 5.54 5.71 -3.48
C PRO A 20 4.43 4.75 -3.95
N CYS A 21 3.97 4.98 -5.18
CA CYS A 21 2.91 4.22 -5.84
C CYS A 21 3.47 3.49 -7.06
N ILE A 22 2.82 2.39 -7.45
CA ILE A 22 3.08 1.78 -8.75
C ILE A 22 2.67 2.76 -9.86
N ALA A 23 3.52 2.92 -10.87
CA ALA A 23 3.31 3.86 -11.97
C ALA A 23 1.96 3.63 -12.66
N GLY A 24 1.19 4.71 -12.87
CA GLY A 24 -0.15 4.63 -13.46
C GLY A 24 -1.21 3.91 -12.61
N ARG A 25 -0.89 3.52 -11.37
CA ARG A 25 -1.81 2.85 -10.45
C ARG A 25 -1.92 3.66 -9.15
N ARG A 26 -3.04 3.52 -8.44
CA ARG A 26 -3.21 4.09 -7.09
C ARG A 26 -2.83 3.09 -6.00
N ILE A 27 -1.95 2.13 -6.29
CA ILE A 27 -1.52 1.09 -5.36
C ILE A 27 -0.16 1.47 -4.82
N THR A 28 0.01 1.49 -3.49
CA THR A 28 1.28 1.90 -2.87
C THR A 28 2.21 0.72 -2.66
N VAL A 29 3.51 1.01 -2.59
CA VAL A 29 4.52 0.02 -2.18
C VAL A 29 4.21 -0.54 -0.79
N ALA A 30 3.63 0.27 0.10
CA ALA A 30 3.16 -0.16 1.41
C ALA A 30 2.05 -1.21 1.33
N ASP A 31 1.08 -1.07 0.41
CA ASP A 31 0.00 -2.05 0.22
C ASP A 31 0.58 -3.42 -0.17
N ILE A 32 1.52 -3.43 -1.13
CA ILE A 32 2.20 -4.65 -1.60
C ILE A 32 3.05 -5.27 -0.46
N ALA A 33 3.77 -4.44 0.31
CA ALA A 33 4.57 -4.91 1.44
C ALA A 33 3.70 -5.51 2.56
N ILE A 34 2.53 -4.94 2.83
CA ILE A 34 1.57 -5.47 3.80
C ILE A 34 1.01 -6.81 3.32
N ALA A 35 0.58 -6.89 2.07
CA ALA A 35 0.09 -8.12 1.46
C ALA A 35 1.11 -9.27 1.55
N TYR A 36 2.37 -8.98 1.20
CA TYR A 36 3.43 -9.97 1.23
C TYR A 36 3.87 -10.34 2.66
N LEU A 37 4.15 -9.36 3.51
CA LEU A 37 4.80 -9.60 4.81
C LEU A 37 3.84 -9.83 5.97
N ARG A 38 2.66 -9.22 5.94
CA ARG A 38 1.68 -9.30 7.03
C ARG A 38 0.56 -10.28 6.71
N LEU A 39 0.08 -10.30 5.47
CA LEU A 39 -0.98 -11.22 5.03
C LEU A 39 -0.42 -12.56 4.52
N GLY A 40 0.89 -12.64 4.27
CA GLY A 40 1.56 -13.87 3.84
C GLY A 40 1.22 -14.29 2.41
N GLN A 41 0.70 -13.37 1.59
CA GLN A 41 0.36 -13.63 0.20
C GLN A 41 1.65 -13.75 -0.64
N SER A 42 1.65 -14.65 -1.62
CA SER A 42 2.74 -14.73 -2.59
C SER A 42 2.73 -13.55 -3.56
N LEU A 43 3.87 -13.27 -4.19
CA LEU A 43 3.96 -12.18 -5.17
C LEU A 43 3.09 -12.43 -6.41
N GLU A 44 2.86 -13.70 -6.75
CA GLU A 44 1.98 -14.12 -7.85
C GLU A 44 0.50 -13.87 -7.51
N GLU A 45 0.08 -14.15 -6.28
CA GLU A 45 -1.27 -13.84 -5.80
C GLU A 45 -1.51 -12.34 -5.79
N ILE A 46 -0.56 -11.56 -5.26
CA ILE A 46 -0.63 -10.09 -5.25
C ILE A 46 -0.71 -9.55 -6.68
N ALA A 47 0.10 -10.08 -7.60
CA ALA A 47 0.06 -9.69 -9.01
C ALA A 47 -1.34 -9.95 -9.62
N GLY A 48 -1.91 -11.13 -9.35
CA GLY A 48 -3.25 -11.49 -9.82
C GLY A 48 -4.37 -10.64 -9.22
N GLU A 49 -4.36 -10.42 -7.91
CA GLU A 49 -5.41 -9.66 -7.21
C GLU A 49 -5.46 -8.19 -7.62
N TYR A 50 -4.28 -7.59 -7.81
CA TYR A 50 -4.17 -6.18 -8.14
C TYR A 50 -4.06 -5.89 -9.65
N ASP A 51 -4.15 -6.92 -10.49
CA ASP A 51 -3.91 -6.83 -11.94
C ASP A 51 -2.59 -6.11 -12.25
N LEU A 52 -1.52 -6.54 -11.58
CA LEU A 52 -0.17 -6.03 -11.74
C LEU A 52 0.70 -7.06 -12.45
N SER A 53 1.70 -6.58 -13.19
CA SER A 53 2.75 -7.45 -13.68
C SER A 53 3.66 -7.91 -12.53
N LEU A 54 4.21 -9.11 -12.66
CA LEU A 54 5.21 -9.59 -11.70
C LEU A 54 6.39 -8.61 -11.58
N ALA A 55 6.81 -7.98 -12.68
CA ALA A 55 7.88 -6.98 -12.67
C ALA A 55 7.58 -5.79 -11.75
N GLU A 56 6.34 -5.28 -11.74
CA GLU A 56 5.91 -4.20 -10.85
C GLU A 56 5.93 -4.65 -9.39
N VAL A 57 5.42 -5.86 -9.10
CA VAL A 57 5.38 -6.41 -7.74
C VAL A 57 6.80 -6.65 -7.19
N TYR A 58 7.68 -7.26 -7.98
CA TYR A 58 9.09 -7.44 -7.60
C TYR A 58 9.81 -6.11 -7.39
N THR A 59 9.54 -5.13 -8.25
CA THR A 59 10.13 -3.78 -8.13
C THR A 59 9.65 -3.08 -6.86
N ALA A 60 8.37 -3.20 -6.50
CA ALA A 60 7.84 -2.66 -5.25
C ALA A 60 8.49 -3.29 -4.03
N ILE A 61 8.66 -4.62 -4.00
CA ILE A 61 9.31 -5.30 -2.89
C ILE A 61 10.79 -4.91 -2.79
N ALA A 62 11.50 -4.80 -3.92
CA ALA A 62 12.88 -4.33 -3.92
C ALA A 62 12.98 -2.91 -3.35
N PHE A 63 12.11 -2.00 -3.79
CA PHE A 63 12.05 -0.63 -3.28
C PHE A 63 11.67 -0.57 -1.80
N TYR A 64 10.78 -1.44 -1.34
CA TYR A 64 10.43 -1.57 0.06
C TYR A 64 11.65 -1.93 0.90
N TYR A 65 12.47 -2.90 0.49
CA TYR A 65 13.66 -3.27 1.26
C TYR A 65 14.73 -2.18 1.27
N ASP A 66 14.86 -1.44 0.17
CA ASP A 66 15.76 -0.29 0.07
C ASP A 66 15.33 0.87 1.00
N ASN A 67 14.01 1.06 1.18
CA ASN A 67 13.42 2.16 1.95
C ASN A 67 12.65 1.69 3.19
N LYS A 68 13.03 0.54 3.73
CA LYS A 68 12.23 -0.22 4.71
C LYS A 68 11.78 0.62 5.90
N THR A 69 12.71 1.38 6.49
CA THR A 69 12.45 2.20 7.67
C THR A 69 11.39 3.27 7.38
N ALA A 70 11.54 3.99 6.27
CA ALA A 70 10.61 5.07 5.88
C ALA A 70 9.22 4.52 5.55
N ILE A 71 9.15 3.37 4.86
CA ILE A 71 7.86 2.75 4.51
C ILE A 71 7.18 2.18 5.76
N ASP A 72 7.91 1.52 6.66
CA ASP A 72 7.35 0.96 7.90
C ASP A 72 6.83 2.08 8.83
N GLU A 73 7.53 3.22 8.91
CA GLU A 73 7.03 4.41 9.61
C GLU A 73 5.76 4.97 8.96
N SER A 74 5.73 5.09 7.63
CA SER A 74 4.52 5.49 6.89
C SER A 74 3.34 4.54 7.13
N ILE A 75 3.58 3.23 7.22
CA ILE A 75 2.54 2.24 7.53
C ILE A 75 2.01 2.49 8.95
N ARG A 76 2.89 2.59 9.96
CA ARG A 76 2.48 2.87 11.34
C ARG A 76 1.72 4.19 11.47
N ALA A 77 2.23 5.26 10.87
CA ALA A 77 1.56 6.56 10.89
C ALA A 77 0.15 6.50 10.29
N SER A 78 -0.02 5.71 9.22
CA SER A 78 -1.33 5.50 8.60
C SER A 78 -2.29 4.72 9.49
N GLU A 79 -1.80 3.68 10.18
CA GLU A 79 -2.60 2.89 11.14
C GLU A 79 -3.05 3.74 12.34
N VAL A 80 -2.12 4.52 12.92
CA VAL A 80 -2.42 5.43 14.05
C VAL A 80 -3.43 6.50 13.63
N PHE A 81 -3.26 7.09 12.44
CA PHE A 81 -4.21 8.05 11.90
C PHE A 81 -5.60 7.42 11.74
N ALA A 82 -5.69 6.24 11.12
CA ALA A 82 -6.95 5.52 10.96
C ALA A 82 -7.61 5.21 12.31
N GLU A 83 -6.83 4.80 13.32
CA GLU A 83 -7.31 4.53 14.68
C GLU A 83 -7.87 5.78 15.36
N SER A 84 -7.19 6.92 15.27
CA SER A 84 -7.64 8.19 15.84
C SER A 84 -8.96 8.71 15.24
N LEU A 85 -9.31 8.28 14.03
CA LEU A 85 -10.55 8.64 13.34
C LEU A 85 -11.69 7.65 13.59
N ARG A 86 -11.42 6.43 14.06
CA ARG A 86 -12.47 5.43 14.40
C ARG A 86 -13.54 5.95 15.37
N PRO A 87 -13.24 6.73 16.43
CA PRO A 87 -14.28 7.24 17.32
C PRO A 87 -15.13 8.35 16.70
N GLN A 88 -14.59 9.09 15.72
CA GLN A 88 -15.28 10.23 15.09
C GLN A 88 -16.23 9.82 13.96
N TYR A 89 -15.99 8.67 13.33
CA TYR A 89 -16.83 8.14 12.26
C TYR A 89 -17.22 6.68 12.55
N PRO A 90 -18.26 6.43 13.36
CA PRO A 90 -18.80 5.07 13.48
C PRO A 90 -19.17 4.59 12.09
N SER A 91 -18.73 3.38 11.73
CA SER A 91 -18.93 2.81 10.40
C SER A 91 -20.39 2.96 9.94
N PHE A 92 -20.59 3.44 8.71
CA PHE A 92 -21.93 3.59 8.12
C PHE A 92 -22.75 2.27 8.16
N MET A 93 -22.04 1.13 8.20
CA MET A 93 -22.60 -0.22 8.41
C MET A 93 -23.32 -0.43 9.75
N LYS A 94 -23.01 0.36 10.80
CA LYS A 94 -23.71 0.29 12.08
C LYS A 94 -24.94 1.18 12.16
N LEU A 95 -25.14 2.11 11.21
CA LEU A 95 -26.18 3.13 11.30
C LEU A 95 -27.49 2.77 10.60
N HIS A 96 -27.52 1.75 9.72
CA HIS A 96 -28.69 1.52 8.85
C HIS A 96 -28.97 0.04 8.53
N TYR A 97 -29.14 -0.81 9.54
CA TYR A 97 -29.83 -2.10 9.39
C TYR A 97 -30.75 -2.35 10.59
N PRO A 98 -32.06 -2.05 10.48
CA PRO A 98 -33.03 -2.73 11.33
C PRO A 98 -33.06 -4.20 10.88
N MET A 99 -32.50 -5.09 11.71
CA MET A 99 -32.76 -6.53 11.61
C MET A 99 -34.28 -6.72 11.65
N ARG A 100 -34.85 -7.23 10.57
CA ARG A 100 -36.25 -7.64 10.50
C ARG A 100 -36.32 -9.16 10.41
#